data_AF-A0A2D8CBL9-F1
#
_entry.id   AF-A0A2D8CBL9-F1
#
_cell.length_a   1.000
_cell.length_b   1.000
_cell.length_c   1.000
_cell.angle_alpha   90.00
_cell.angle_beta   90.00
_cell.angle_gamma   90.00
#
_symmetry.space_group_name_H-M   'P 1'
#
loop_
_entity.id
_entity.type
_entity.pdbx_description
1 polymer ?
#
loop_
_entity_poly.entity_id
_entity_poly.type
_entity_poly.pdbx_seq_one_letter_code
_entity_poly.pdbx_strand_id
1 'polypeptide(L)'
;MSNPELEKIVEPENDLKNMLVEYVGEALNPEDQNVTLEMIVDVMAAEFPEFMLAVAEENWIRGYQQALDDVDIGRKMMEKENEAKRVG
;
A
#
# COMPACT_ATOMS: atom_id res chain seq x y z
N MET A 1 16.34 3.08 -0.54
CA MET A 1 15.76 2.81 0.79
C MET A 1 14.65 1.81 0.55
N SER A 2 14.74 0.60 1.10
CA SER A 2 13.65 -0.39 1.00
C SER A 2 12.55 -0.03 2.00
N ASN A 3 11.31 -0.42 1.74
CA ASN A 3 10.23 -0.28 2.69
C ASN A 3 10.44 -1.29 3.84
N PRO A 4 10.69 -0.85 5.09
CA PRO A 4 11.00 -1.76 6.21
C PRO A 4 9.85 -2.71 6.55
N GLU A 5 8.63 -2.43 6.09
CA GLU A 5 7.49 -3.33 6.27
C GLU A 5 7.62 -4.62 5.45
N LEU A 6 8.39 -4.61 4.35
CA LEU A 6 8.56 -5.77 3.48
C LEU A 6 9.32 -6.91 4.18
N GLU A 7 10.26 -6.57 5.07
CA GLU A 7 11.07 -7.52 5.83
C GLU A 7 10.31 -8.15 7.00
N LYS A 8 9.09 -7.69 7.30
CA LYS A 8 8.33 -8.21 8.43
C LYS A 8 7.81 -9.61 8.15
N ILE A 9 8.00 -10.49 9.12
CA ILE A 9 7.35 -11.81 9.16
C ILE A 9 5.84 -11.61 9.28
N VAL A 10 5.09 -12.36 8.47
CA VAL A 10 3.64 -12.31 8.46
C VAL A 10 3.10 -13.42 9.37
N GLU A 11 2.54 -13.02 10.50
CA GLU A 11 1.88 -13.93 11.43
C GLU A 11 0.50 -14.37 10.88
N PRO A 12 0.15 -15.67 10.93
CA PRO A 12 -1.11 -16.22 10.38
C PRO A 12 -2.32 -15.94 11.31
N GLU A 13 -2.61 -14.67 11.57
CA GLU A 13 -3.63 -14.23 12.55
C GLU A 13 -5.08 -14.46 12.08
N ASN A 14 -5.29 -14.69 10.79
CA ASN A 14 -6.61 -14.95 10.21
C ASN A 14 -6.52 -15.89 9.02
N ASP A 15 -7.65 -16.43 8.58
CA ASP A 15 -7.75 -17.44 7.52
C ASP A 15 -7.03 -17.01 6.22
N LEU A 16 -7.15 -15.74 5.83
CA LEU A 16 -6.50 -15.24 4.62
C LEU A 16 -4.99 -15.17 4.79
N LYS A 17 -4.50 -14.64 5.92
CA LYS A 17 -3.07 -14.61 6.21
C LYS A 17 -2.49 -16.02 6.28
N ASN A 18 -3.20 -16.95 6.92
CA ASN A 18 -2.78 -18.35 7.02
C ASN A 18 -2.64 -18.98 5.63
N MET A 19 -3.65 -18.80 4.77
CA MET A 19 -3.63 -19.29 3.39
C MET A 19 -2.42 -18.75 2.60
N LEU A 20 -2.13 -17.45 2.72
CA LEU A 20 -1.01 -16.83 2.02
C LEU A 20 0.34 -17.33 2.55
N VAL A 21 0.49 -17.41 3.88
CA VAL A 21 1.73 -17.89 4.53
C VAL A 21 2.00 -19.34 4.16
N GLU A 22 1.00 -20.21 4.23
CA GLU A 22 1.14 -21.62 3.83
C GLU A 22 1.51 -21.75 2.35
N TYR A 23 0.75 -21.10 1.46
CA TYR A 23 0.97 -21.17 0.02
C TYR A 23 2.38 -20.69 -0.38
N VAL A 24 2.79 -19.53 0.15
CA VAL A 24 4.09 -18.93 -0.16
C VAL A 24 5.23 -19.71 0.51
N GLY A 25 5.01 -20.21 1.73
CA GLY A 25 5.97 -21.07 2.42
C GLY A 25 6.24 -22.37 1.67
N GLU A 26 5.20 -22.99 1.09
CA GLU A 26 5.36 -24.17 0.23
C GLU A 26 6.05 -23.82 -1.10
N ALA A 27 5.69 -22.69 -1.73
CA ALA A 27 6.23 -22.28 -3.01
C ALA A 27 7.73 -21.93 -2.95
N LEU A 28 8.17 -21.27 -1.86
CA LEU A 28 9.54 -20.76 -1.73
C LEU A 28 10.42 -21.61 -0.80
N ASN A 29 9.84 -22.36 0.13
CA ASN A 29 10.52 -23.21 1.11
C ASN A 29 11.73 -22.53 1.79
N PRO A 30 11.52 -21.39 2.50
CA PRO A 30 12.59 -20.62 3.11
C PRO A 30 13.35 -21.41 4.19
N GLU A 31 14.66 -21.15 4.30
CA GLU A 31 15.54 -21.89 5.23
C GLU A 31 15.15 -21.74 6.70
N ASP A 32 14.67 -20.55 7.09
CA ASP A 32 14.28 -20.22 8.47
C ASP A 32 12.79 -20.45 8.74
N GLN A 33 12.06 -21.00 7.75
CA GLN A 33 10.62 -21.28 7.79
C GLN A 33 9.72 -20.05 7.97
N ASN A 34 10.27 -18.83 7.87
CA ASN A 34 9.48 -17.62 8.01
C ASN A 34 9.07 -17.08 6.63
N VAL A 35 7.82 -16.62 6.52
CA VAL A 35 7.33 -15.93 5.34
C VAL A 35 7.26 -14.44 5.64
N THR A 36 7.98 -13.64 4.86
CA THR A 36 7.92 -12.18 4.95
C THR A 36 6.87 -11.59 4.03
N LEU A 37 6.51 -10.33 4.25
CA LEU A 37 5.59 -9.61 3.36
C LEU A 37 6.16 -9.51 1.94
N GLU A 38 7.47 -9.31 1.79
CA GLU A 38 8.16 -9.30 0.49
C GLU A 38 7.92 -10.60 -0.28
N MET A 39 8.11 -11.75 0.37
CA MET A 39 7.91 -13.06 -0.25
C MET A 39 6.48 -13.24 -0.77
N ILE A 40 5.48 -12.78 -0.01
CA ILE A 40 4.08 -12.82 -0.45
C ILE A 40 3.89 -11.95 -1.69
N VAL A 41 4.40 -10.71 -1.66
CA VAL A 41 4.29 -9.79 -2.80
C VAL A 41 4.94 -10.38 -4.05
N ASP A 42 6.13 -10.99 -3.92
CA ASP A 42 6.86 -11.58 -5.04
C ASP A 42 6.11 -12.76 -5.67
N VAL A 43 5.58 -13.69 -4.85
CA VAL A 43 4.78 -14.82 -5.36
C VAL A 43 3.48 -14.32 -6.00
N MET A 44 2.78 -13.37 -5.37
CA MET A 44 1.56 -12.80 -5.95
C MET A 44 1.84 -12.06 -7.26
N ALA A 45 2.98 -11.36 -7.37
CA ALA A 45 3.37 -10.69 -8.61
C ALA A 45 3.73 -11.70 -9.73
N ALA A 46 4.33 -12.83 -9.38
CA ALA A 46 4.69 -13.87 -10.34
C ALA A 46 3.47 -14.66 -10.83
N GLU A 47 2.51 -14.96 -9.94
CA GLU A 47 1.43 -15.91 -10.21
C GLU A 47 0.04 -15.27 -10.35
N PHE A 48 -0.15 -14.04 -9.84
CA PHE A 48 -1.39 -13.28 -9.99
C PHE A 48 -1.12 -11.82 -10.44
N PRO A 49 -0.38 -11.63 -11.55
CA PRO A 49 0.10 -10.31 -11.98
C PRO A 49 -1.01 -9.32 -12.28
N GLU A 50 -2.13 -9.76 -12.86
CA GLU A 50 -3.26 -8.89 -13.20
C GLU A 50 -3.93 -8.29 -11.95
N PHE A 51 -3.98 -9.03 -10.84
CA PHE A 51 -4.50 -8.52 -9.58
C PHE A 51 -3.54 -7.49 -8.97
N MET A 52 -2.24 -7.81 -8.95
CA MET A 52 -1.23 -6.90 -8.42
C MET A 52 -1.14 -5.60 -9.22
N LEU A 53 -1.23 -5.69 -10.56
CA LEU A 53 -1.27 -4.52 -11.45
C LEU A 53 -2.52 -3.67 -11.18
N ALA A 54 -3.71 -4.28 -11.11
CA ALA A 54 -4.94 -3.54 -10.81
C ALA A 54 -4.87 -2.82 -9.45
N VAL A 55 -4.35 -3.49 -8.40
CA VAL A 55 -4.16 -2.88 -7.07
C VAL A 55 -3.18 -1.71 -7.13
N ALA A 56 -2.08 -1.84 -7.87
CA ALA A 56 -1.07 -0.78 -8.02
C ALA A 56 -1.63 0.43 -8.78
N GLU A 57 -2.30 0.22 -9.91
CA GLU A 57 -2.91 1.27 -10.74
C GLU A 57 -3.97 2.06 -9.96
N GLU A 58 -4.86 1.34 -9.27
CA GLU A 58 -5.92 1.93 -8.46
C GLU A 58 -5.36 2.76 -7.29
N ASN A 59 -4.29 2.28 -6.63
CA ASN A 59 -3.62 3.06 -5.59
C ASN A 59 -2.91 4.29 -6.15
N TRP A 60 -2.29 4.17 -7.32
CA TRP A 60 -1.66 5.30 -8.00
C TRP A 60 -2.69 6.38 -8.34
N ILE A 61 -3.78 6.03 -9.03
CA ILE A 61 -4.86 6.97 -9.41
C ILE A 61 -5.43 7.69 -8.18
N ARG A 62 -5.75 6.94 -7.11
CA ARG A 62 -6.25 7.54 -5.86
C ARG A 62 -5.26 8.53 -5.23
N GLY A 63 -3.97 8.20 -5.25
CA GLY A 63 -2.92 9.10 -4.77
C GLY A 63 -2.88 10.43 -5.52
N TYR A 64 -3.00 10.41 -6.85
CA TYR A 64 -3.09 11.64 -7.65
C TYR A 64 -4.36 12.44 -7.37
N GLN A 65 -5.50 11.77 -7.27
CA GLN A 65 -6.76 12.43 -6.95
C GLN A 65 -6.67 13.15 -5.59
N GLN A 66 -6.14 12.46 -4.56
CA GLN A 66 -5.95 13.05 -3.24
C GLN A 66 -5.02 14.27 -3.30
N ALA A 67 -3.91 14.19 -4.04
CA ALA A 67 -2.99 15.32 -4.17
C ALA A 67 -3.66 16.54 -4.83
N LEU A 68 -4.51 16.35 -5.84
CA LEU A 68 -5.27 17.43 -6.46
C LEU A 68 -6.29 18.04 -5.49
N ASP A 69 -7.00 17.19 -4.75
CA ASP A 69 -7.98 17.63 -3.76
C ASP A 69 -7.30 18.45 -2.64
N ASP A 70 -6.12 18.02 -2.17
CA ASP A 70 -5.33 18.71 -1.15
C ASP A 70 -4.90 20.11 -1.62
N VAL A 71 -4.51 20.25 -2.90
CA VAL A 71 -4.17 21.54 -3.51
C VAL A 71 -5.39 22.47 -3.56
N ASP A 72 -6.54 21.95 -3.99
CA ASP A 72 -7.78 22.72 -4.06
C ASP A 72 -8.27 23.17 -2.69
N ILE A 73 -8.19 22.30 -1.69
CA ILE A 73 -8.52 22.60 -0.29
C ILE A 73 -7.57 23.68 0.24
N GLY A 74 -6.25 23.51 0.04
CA GLY A 74 -5.25 24.48 0.47
C GLY A 74 -5.49 25.86 -0.12
N ARG A 75 -5.81 25.93 -1.42
CA ARG A 75 -6.15 27.19 -2.10
C ARG A 75 -7.38 27.87 -1.47
N LYS A 76 -8.46 27.13 -1.25
CA LYS A 76 -9.69 27.66 -0.63
C LYS A 76 -9.44 28.18 0.78
N MET A 77 -8.59 27.51 1.57
CA MET A 77 -8.21 27.99 2.90
C MET A 77 -7.45 29.31 2.83
N MET A 78 -6.49 29.43 1.90
CA MET A 78 -5.75 30.69 1.68
C MET A 78 -6.66 31.84 1.25
N GLU A 79 -7.61 31.59 0.36
CA GLU A 79 -8.59 32.59 -0.09
C GLU A 79 -9.43 33.11 1.09
N LYS A 80 -9.97 32.20 1.92
CA LYS A 80 -10.74 32.56 3.13
C LYS A 80 -9.91 33.34 4.15
N GLU A 81 -8.65 32.95 4.36
CA GLU A 81 -7.77 33.66 5.29
C GLU A 81 -7.49 35.09 4.81
N ASN A 82 -7.26 35.27 3.50
CA ASN A 82 -7.05 36.58 2.91
C ASN A 82 -8.30 37.47 2.96
N GLU A 83 -9.49 36.89 2.77
CA GLU A 83 -10.76 37.60 2.96
C GLU A 83 -10.95 38.03 4.41
N ALA A 84 -10.73 37.15 5.38
CA ALA A 84 -10.83 37.48 6.81
C ALA A 84 -9.87 38.63 7.21
N LYS A 85 -8.64 38.63 6.69
CA LYS A 85 -7.66 39.72 6.90
C LYS A 85 -8.04 41.06 6.26
N ARG A 86 -8.94 41.08 5.29
CA ARG A 86 -9.40 42.32 4.63
C ARG A 86 -10.59 42.98 5.33
N VAL A 87 -11.30 42.23 6.17
CA VAL A 87 -12.56 42.67 6.81
C VAL A 87 -12.37 42.99 8.31
N GLY A 88 -11.26 42.56 8.92
CA GLY A 88 -10.83 42.94 10.28
C GLY A 88 -9.79 44.06 10.27
#